data_AF-A0A0M0JMV1-F1
#
_entry.id   AF-A0A0M0JMV1-F1
#
_cell.length_a   1.000
_cell.length_b   1.000
_cell.length_c   1.000
_cell.angle_alpha   90.00
_cell.angle_beta   90.00
_cell.angle_gamma   90.00
#
_symmetry.space_group_name_H-M   'P 1'
#
loop_
_entity.id
_entity.type
_entity.pdbx_description
1 polymer ?
#
loop_
_entity_poly.entity_id
_entity_poly.type
_entity_poly.pdbx_seq_one_letter_code
_entity_poly.pdbx_strand_id
1 'polypeptide(L)'
;MKTAPPPVVAKLEAAIAVWTRADLSAERHIALDQQGLEIADNQERSAEGRDALKEVIRQFRAVAAEERPAQIGSVIRAFQAEVDALTRRQSSAETAFLSLYRSLDDAPDPVPLLREVSSEVRRLAAEAVEVEGLRQQIADYDREFTSLKNQEATIRRLERQLREVDSKSETVASEALEAALAAREAAWKEQASAAAEQYREREQANAAKLLRAQDEAREAARSHQQAQEALFEMRSSFEQVQEAAGAEMEVLRVELERATATQLATEKQRAALEEQLRASHASPSGAAAVAAAERAAADMAAAQAAVGRLEGQLSHKELQLAKTSAQLSAAERHLATLEEDLQRERSARRALEAKVASLEAQAEARRLQADNLKLYEKVKFLQSTVAAAGHSRDSLAATPIGRNSIEEQATEGRYQKMYEEKVNPFAAFHQRERQQRYAELPAPEKLMLNFSQFFLANRHARLFLFGYMVCLHLLVSGAMYAASHHC
;
A
#
# COMPACT_ATOMS: atom_id res chain seq x y z
N MET A 1 22.35 -5.01 -73.61
CA MET A 1 21.55 -5.25 -74.82
C MET A 1 21.37 -3.90 -75.51
N LYS A 2 21.94 -3.69 -76.70
CA LYS A 2 21.69 -2.46 -77.47
C LYS A 2 20.28 -2.58 -78.05
N THR A 3 19.31 -1.98 -77.39
CA THR A 3 17.93 -1.89 -77.87
C THR A 3 17.94 -1.11 -79.18
N ALA A 4 17.30 -1.65 -80.22
CA ALA A 4 17.14 -0.95 -81.49
C ALA A 4 16.50 0.43 -81.23
N PRO A 5 16.92 1.48 -81.94
CA PRO A 5 16.33 2.80 -81.76
C PRO A 5 14.82 2.75 -82.06
N PRO A 6 14.01 3.59 -81.40
CA PRO A 6 12.58 3.64 -81.62
C PRO A 6 12.26 3.77 -83.13
N PRO A 7 11.17 3.15 -83.63
CA PRO A 7 10.79 3.25 -85.04
C PRO A 7 10.70 4.69 -85.57
N VAL A 8 10.32 5.63 -84.70
CA VAL A 8 10.26 7.07 -85.00
C VAL A 8 11.64 7.66 -85.32
N VAL A 9 12.69 7.22 -84.62
CA VAL A 9 14.06 7.70 -84.81
C VAL A 9 14.57 7.27 -86.19
N ALA A 10 14.36 6.01 -86.56
CA ALA A 10 14.76 5.52 -87.89
C ALA A 10 14.04 6.26 -89.03
N LYS A 11 12.73 6.53 -88.88
CA LYS A 11 11.96 7.35 -89.84
C LYS A 11 12.45 8.80 -89.88
N LEU A 12 12.80 9.37 -88.73
CA LEU A 12 13.34 10.72 -88.63
C LEU A 12 14.69 10.86 -89.32
N GLU A 13 15.61 9.93 -89.08
CA GLU A 13 16.91 9.86 -89.75
C GLU A 13 16.75 9.75 -91.27
N ALA A 14 15.83 8.90 -91.73
CA ALA A 14 15.53 8.76 -93.16
C ALA A 14 14.97 10.05 -93.77
N ALA A 15 14.02 10.72 -93.10
CA ALA A 15 13.46 11.99 -93.56
C ALA A 15 14.51 13.11 -93.58
N ILE A 16 15.33 13.22 -92.53
CA ILE A 16 16.46 14.16 -92.50
C ILE A 16 17.37 13.92 -93.71
N ALA A 17 17.76 12.67 -93.98
CA ALA A 17 18.61 12.36 -95.13
C ALA A 17 18.00 12.73 -96.50
N VAL A 18 16.67 12.70 -96.66
CA VAL A 18 16.01 13.15 -97.90
C VAL A 18 15.93 14.68 -97.95
N TRP A 19 15.51 15.34 -96.88
CA TRP A 19 15.40 16.80 -96.83
C TRP A 19 16.76 17.50 -96.89
N THR A 20 17.82 16.88 -96.37
CA THR A 20 19.20 17.34 -96.57
C THR A 20 19.64 17.21 -98.03
N ARG A 21 19.19 16.19 -98.77
CA ARG A 21 19.47 16.06 -100.21
C ARG A 21 18.65 17.02 -101.06
N ALA A 22 17.42 17.32 -100.65
CA ALA A 22 16.63 18.39 -101.26
C ALA A 22 17.27 19.77 -101.04
N ASP A 23 18.16 19.89 -100.06
CA ASP A 23 19.13 20.96 -99.89
C ASP A 23 18.58 22.36 -100.23
N LEU A 24 17.50 22.78 -99.58
CA LEU A 24 16.97 24.15 -99.68
C LEU A 24 17.89 25.16 -98.96
N SER A 25 19.19 24.90 -98.95
CA SER A 25 20.21 25.71 -98.29
C SER A 25 20.47 26.99 -99.07
N ALA A 26 21.25 27.88 -98.45
CA ALA A 26 21.70 29.11 -99.08
C ALA A 26 22.39 28.88 -100.44
N GLU A 27 23.07 27.74 -100.63
CA GLU A 27 23.75 27.40 -101.89
C GLU A 27 22.76 27.11 -103.02
N ARG A 28 21.67 26.41 -102.72
CA ARG A 28 20.60 26.18 -103.69
C ARG A 28 19.79 27.43 -103.96
N HIS A 29 19.61 28.31 -102.98
CA HIS A 29 19.02 29.62 -103.19
C HIS A 29 19.80 30.42 -104.24
N ILE A 30 21.15 30.41 -104.18
CA ILE A 30 21.99 31.06 -105.19
C ILE A 30 21.76 30.47 -106.60
N ALA A 31 21.67 29.14 -106.72
CA ALA A 31 21.42 28.50 -108.02
C ALA A 31 20.02 28.82 -108.57
N LEU A 32 19.00 28.88 -107.70
CA LEU A 32 17.64 29.26 -108.07
C LEU A 32 17.55 30.74 -108.46
N ASP A 33 18.26 31.62 -107.74
CA ASP A 33 18.36 33.05 -108.06
C ASP A 33 19.03 33.23 -109.42
N GLN A 34 20.11 32.50 -109.71
CA GLN A 34 20.76 32.51 -111.02
C GLN A 34 19.82 32.03 -112.13
N GLN A 35 19.09 30.92 -111.92
CA GLN A 35 18.09 30.45 -112.87
C GLN A 35 16.98 31.48 -113.09
N GLY A 36 16.55 32.18 -112.03
CA GLY A 36 15.58 33.27 -112.11
C GLY A 36 16.08 34.44 -112.94
N LEU A 37 17.33 34.85 -112.76
CA LEU A 37 17.99 35.88 -113.56
C LEU A 37 18.11 35.46 -115.03
N GLU A 38 18.52 34.22 -115.31
CA GLU A 38 18.61 33.69 -116.67
C GLU A 38 17.24 33.67 -117.38
N ILE A 39 16.16 33.35 -116.65
CA ILE A 39 14.79 33.43 -117.17
C ILE A 39 14.41 34.89 -117.46
N ALA A 40 14.75 35.84 -116.59
CA ALA A 40 14.49 37.26 -116.81
C ALA A 40 15.24 37.80 -118.04
N ASP A 41 16.53 37.50 -118.17
CA ASP A 41 17.35 37.86 -119.34
C ASP A 41 16.77 37.26 -120.63
N ASN A 42 16.29 36.01 -120.56
CA ASN A 42 15.65 35.35 -121.70
C ASN A 42 14.33 36.03 -122.10
N GLN A 43 13.58 36.59 -121.14
CA GLN A 43 12.38 37.38 -121.42
C GLN A 43 12.73 38.72 -122.10
N GLU A 44 13.77 39.40 -121.63
CA GLU A 44 14.27 40.64 -122.26
C GLU A 44 14.74 40.40 -123.70
N ARG A 45 15.58 39.38 -123.91
CA ARG A 45 16.02 38.95 -125.26
C ARG A 45 14.84 38.54 -126.15
N SER A 46 13.72 38.10 -125.58
CA SER A 46 12.49 37.82 -126.35
C SER A 46 11.78 39.10 -126.76
N ALA A 47 11.76 40.13 -125.93
CA ALA A 47 11.28 41.44 -126.35
C ALA A 47 12.15 42.03 -127.47
N GLU A 48 13.47 42.04 -127.28
CA GLU A 48 14.43 42.56 -128.26
C GLU A 48 14.38 41.80 -129.59
N GLY A 49 14.40 40.47 -129.55
CA GLY A 49 14.31 39.63 -130.75
C GLY A 49 13.03 39.85 -131.55
N ARG A 50 11.88 40.03 -130.87
CA ARG A 50 10.61 40.40 -131.51
C ARG A 50 10.68 41.77 -132.16
N ASP A 51 11.28 42.76 -131.51
CA ASP A 51 11.37 44.11 -132.06
C ASP A 51 12.35 44.20 -133.23
N ALA A 52 13.49 43.50 -133.15
CA ALA A 52 14.42 43.33 -134.27
C ALA A 52 13.75 42.66 -135.48
N LEU A 53 12.91 41.64 -135.25
CA LEU A 53 12.17 40.97 -136.32
C LEU A 53 11.15 41.90 -136.98
N LYS A 54 10.41 42.70 -136.20
CA LYS A 54 9.51 43.74 -136.74
C LYS A 54 10.27 44.73 -137.62
N GLU A 55 11.47 45.13 -137.21
CA GLU A 55 12.31 46.06 -137.94
C GLU A 55 12.83 45.46 -139.26
N VAL A 56 13.28 44.20 -139.26
CA VAL A 56 13.67 43.48 -140.49
C VAL A 56 12.49 43.38 -141.48
N ILE A 57 11.28 43.11 -140.98
CA ILE A 57 10.07 43.09 -141.81
C ILE A 57 9.77 44.48 -142.39
N ARG A 58 9.91 45.53 -141.58
CA ARG A 58 9.69 46.92 -142.00
C ARG A 58 10.68 47.32 -143.10
N GLN A 59 11.97 47.01 -142.93
CA GLN A 59 13.01 47.28 -143.91
C GLN A 59 12.76 46.52 -145.21
N PHE A 60 12.43 45.22 -145.14
CA PHE A 60 12.11 44.43 -146.33
C PHE A 60 10.91 44.98 -147.13
N ARG A 61 9.87 45.49 -146.45
CA ARG A 61 8.73 46.13 -147.12
C ARG A 61 9.11 47.41 -147.88
N ALA A 62 10.15 48.13 -147.43
CA ALA A 62 10.62 49.37 -148.03
C ALA A 62 11.51 49.17 -149.27
N VAL A 63 12.00 47.94 -149.51
CA VAL A 63 12.85 47.59 -150.67
C VAL A 63 12.03 47.61 -151.97
N ALA A 64 12.64 48.08 -153.06
CA ALA A 64 12.04 48.10 -154.39
C ALA A 64 11.69 46.68 -154.88
N ALA A 65 10.59 46.52 -155.62
CA ALA A 65 10.04 45.21 -155.97
C ALA A 65 11.04 44.28 -156.71
N GLU A 66 11.94 44.87 -157.49
CA GLU A 66 12.97 44.18 -158.28
C GLU A 66 14.09 43.59 -157.40
N GLU A 67 14.35 44.18 -156.23
CA GLU A 67 15.42 43.76 -155.30
C GLU A 67 14.92 42.84 -154.17
N ARG A 68 13.60 42.73 -153.96
CA ARG A 68 12.99 41.88 -152.92
C ARG A 68 13.34 40.39 -153.02
N PRO A 69 13.39 39.75 -154.20
CA PRO A 69 13.78 38.34 -154.31
C PRO A 69 15.19 38.08 -153.78
N ALA A 70 16.11 39.05 -153.90
CA ALA A 70 17.47 38.94 -153.37
C ALA A 70 17.52 39.08 -151.83
N GLN A 71 16.56 39.79 -151.23
CA GLN A 71 16.53 40.06 -149.78
C GLN A 71 15.61 39.11 -148.98
N ILE A 72 14.71 38.35 -149.61
CA ILE A 72 13.78 37.45 -148.88
C ILE A 72 14.50 36.40 -148.02
N GLY A 73 15.69 35.97 -148.45
CA GLY A 73 16.52 35.03 -147.71
C GLY A 73 17.02 35.58 -146.37
N SER A 74 17.22 36.90 -146.22
CA SER A 74 17.63 37.49 -144.94
C SER A 74 16.47 37.51 -143.94
N VAL A 75 15.25 37.77 -144.40
CA VAL A 75 14.03 37.75 -143.58
C VAL A 75 13.77 36.34 -143.06
N ILE A 76 13.84 35.32 -143.92
CA ILE A 76 13.67 33.92 -143.51
C ILE A 76 14.72 33.52 -142.46
N ARG A 77 15.98 33.93 -142.65
CA ARG A 77 17.05 33.69 -141.66
C ARG A 77 16.77 34.38 -140.33
N ALA A 78 16.23 35.60 -140.32
CA ALA A 78 15.86 36.31 -139.09
C ALA A 78 14.71 35.61 -138.33
N PHE A 79 13.67 35.14 -139.03
CA PHE A 79 12.60 34.33 -138.42
C PHE A 79 13.12 33.00 -137.87
N GLN A 80 13.99 32.31 -138.62
CA GLN A 80 14.57 31.05 -138.19
C GLN A 80 15.44 31.24 -136.93
N ALA A 81 16.24 32.30 -136.89
CA ALA A 81 17.04 32.63 -135.70
C ALA A 81 16.17 32.90 -134.46
N GLU A 82 15.02 33.58 -134.61
CA GLU A 82 14.09 33.84 -133.50
C GLU A 82 13.37 32.56 -133.04
N VAL A 83 12.99 31.67 -133.96
CA VAL A 83 12.39 30.36 -133.63
C VAL A 83 13.40 29.46 -132.88
N ASP A 84 14.66 29.43 -133.33
CA ASP A 84 15.72 28.69 -132.66
C ASP A 84 16.00 29.28 -131.26
N ALA A 85 16.01 30.61 -131.15
CA ALA A 85 16.16 31.29 -129.87
C ALA A 85 14.96 31.01 -128.94
N LEU A 86 13.73 30.99 -129.44
CA LEU A 86 12.54 30.65 -128.67
C LEU A 86 12.63 29.21 -128.13
N THR A 87 13.01 28.26 -128.98
CA THR A 87 13.16 26.84 -128.60
C THR A 87 14.22 26.66 -127.51
N ARG A 88 15.36 27.35 -127.63
CA ARG A 88 16.42 27.34 -126.60
C ARG A 88 15.93 27.91 -125.26
N ARG A 89 15.20 29.03 -125.29
CA ARG A 89 14.64 29.66 -124.08
C ARG A 89 13.59 28.79 -123.40
N GLN A 90 12.71 28.16 -124.18
CA GLN A 90 11.72 27.22 -123.67
C GLN A 90 12.40 26.03 -122.99
N SER A 91 13.38 25.41 -123.65
CA SER A 91 14.11 24.27 -123.10
C SER A 91 14.86 24.63 -121.80
N SER A 92 15.44 25.83 -121.71
CA SER A 92 16.07 26.35 -120.50
C SER A 92 15.07 26.47 -119.34
N ALA A 93 13.90 27.09 -119.58
CA ALA A 93 12.85 27.23 -118.55
C ALA A 93 12.27 25.87 -118.09
N GLU A 94 12.04 24.95 -119.02
CA GLU A 94 11.58 23.59 -118.69
C GLU A 94 12.63 22.82 -117.88
N THR A 95 13.90 22.95 -118.22
CA THR A 95 15.01 22.31 -117.49
C THR A 95 15.12 22.85 -116.06
N ALA A 96 15.04 24.18 -115.89
CA ALA A 96 15.05 24.81 -114.57
C ALA A 96 13.87 24.34 -113.70
N PHE A 97 12.66 24.34 -114.27
CA PHE A 97 11.46 23.87 -113.57
C PHE A 97 11.55 22.40 -113.15
N LEU A 98 11.92 21.51 -114.08
CA LEU A 98 12.01 20.06 -113.80
C LEU A 98 13.09 19.74 -112.78
N SER A 99 14.19 20.51 -112.76
CA SER A 99 15.25 20.38 -111.74
C SER A 99 14.72 20.68 -110.34
N LEU A 100 13.94 21.76 -110.18
CA LEU A 100 13.30 22.08 -108.91
C LEU A 100 12.23 21.05 -108.53
N TYR A 101 11.34 20.71 -109.47
CA TYR A 101 10.23 19.80 -109.23
C TYR A 101 10.70 18.43 -108.75
N ARG A 102 11.67 17.79 -109.44
CA ARG A 102 12.16 16.44 -109.05
C ARG A 102 12.66 16.39 -107.62
N SER A 103 13.37 17.44 -107.19
CA SER A 103 13.88 17.47 -105.82
C SER A 103 12.81 17.63 -104.75
N LEU A 104 11.67 18.24 -105.09
CA LEU A 104 10.54 18.39 -104.16
C LEU A 104 9.60 17.18 -104.22
N ASP A 105 9.45 16.57 -105.40
CA ASP A 105 8.66 15.35 -105.63
C ASP A 105 9.25 14.14 -104.90
N ASP A 106 10.58 14.02 -104.88
CA ASP A 106 11.30 12.98 -104.15
C ASP A 106 11.24 13.17 -102.61
N ALA A 107 10.84 14.36 -102.12
CA ALA A 107 10.84 14.68 -100.70
C ALA A 107 9.53 14.21 -100.00
N PRO A 108 9.60 13.38 -98.96
CA PRO A 108 8.41 12.94 -98.23
C PRO A 108 7.80 14.10 -97.42
N ASP A 109 6.47 14.12 -97.29
CA ASP A 109 5.76 15.10 -96.45
C ASP A 109 6.29 15.06 -94.99
N PRO A 110 6.86 16.15 -94.47
CA PRO A 110 7.45 16.18 -93.14
C PRO A 110 6.41 16.27 -92.03
N VAL A 111 5.18 16.69 -92.33
CA VAL A 111 4.18 17.03 -91.31
C VAL A 111 3.76 15.82 -90.45
N PRO A 112 3.46 14.63 -91.00
CA PRO A 112 3.10 13.46 -90.20
C PRO A 112 4.21 13.05 -89.22
N LEU A 113 5.46 13.06 -89.70
CA LEU A 113 6.63 12.70 -88.89
C LEU A 113 6.88 13.74 -87.78
N LEU A 114 6.78 15.03 -88.09
CA LEU A 114 6.93 16.09 -87.08
C LEU A 114 5.86 16.01 -85.98
N ARG A 115 4.63 15.60 -86.32
CA ARG A 115 3.58 15.34 -85.31
C ARG A 115 3.92 14.13 -84.43
N GLU A 116 4.39 13.04 -85.02
CA GLU A 116 4.81 11.83 -84.29
C GLU A 116 5.95 12.17 -83.32
N VAL A 117 6.99 12.86 -83.79
CA VAL A 117 8.11 13.34 -82.95
C VAL A 117 7.63 14.29 -81.86
N SER A 118 6.74 15.25 -82.16
CA SER A 118 6.20 16.17 -81.15
C SER A 118 5.45 15.44 -80.05
N SER A 119 4.65 14.42 -80.40
CA SER A 119 3.94 13.60 -79.43
C SER A 119 4.89 12.79 -78.54
N GLU A 120 5.95 12.22 -79.12
CA GLU A 120 6.94 11.43 -78.41
C GLU A 120 7.78 12.28 -77.45
N VAL A 121 8.16 13.50 -77.88
CA VAL A 121 8.83 14.48 -77.00
C VAL A 121 7.96 14.84 -75.81
N ARG A 122 6.64 15.05 -76.00
CA ARG A 122 5.71 15.31 -74.88
C ARG A 122 5.61 14.12 -73.94
N ARG A 123 5.56 12.90 -74.48
CA ARG A 123 5.53 11.67 -73.68
C ARG A 123 6.79 11.53 -72.82
N LEU A 124 7.97 11.69 -73.42
CA LEU A 124 9.25 11.62 -72.72
C LEU A 124 9.40 12.72 -71.66
N ALA A 125 8.87 13.92 -71.92
CA ALA A 125 8.87 15.00 -70.94
C ALA A 125 8.00 14.66 -69.72
N ALA A 126 6.84 14.01 -69.92
CA ALA A 126 5.99 13.55 -68.82
C ALA A 126 6.68 12.44 -68.00
N GLU A 127 7.29 11.46 -68.67
CA GLU A 127 8.05 10.39 -68.01
C GLU A 127 9.26 10.94 -67.23
N ALA A 128 9.94 11.96 -67.74
CA ALA A 128 11.06 12.59 -67.04
C ALA A 128 10.64 13.23 -65.72
N VAL A 129 9.46 13.86 -65.67
CA VAL A 129 8.89 14.43 -64.43
C VAL A 129 8.54 13.32 -63.43
N GLU A 130 7.95 12.22 -63.90
CA GLU A 130 7.63 11.07 -63.06
C GLU A 130 8.90 10.43 -62.46
N VAL A 131 9.95 10.23 -63.28
CA VAL A 131 11.24 9.71 -62.83
C VAL A 131 11.86 10.60 -61.75
N GLU A 132 11.79 11.92 -61.91
CA GLU A 132 12.30 12.84 -60.90
C GLU A 132 11.48 12.77 -59.60
N GLY A 133 10.15 12.65 -59.70
CA GLY A 133 9.27 12.44 -58.55
C GLY A 133 9.59 11.15 -57.79
N LEU A 134 9.79 10.04 -58.51
CA LEU A 134 10.18 8.76 -57.91
C LEU A 134 11.56 8.83 -57.25
N ARG A 135 12.53 9.53 -57.85
CA ARG A 135 13.85 9.74 -57.24
C ARG A 135 13.75 10.54 -55.95
N GLN A 136 12.92 11.56 -55.90
CA GLN A 136 12.68 12.33 -54.69
C GLN A 136 12.05 11.46 -53.59
N GLN A 137 11.04 10.66 -53.92
CA GLN A 137 10.42 9.72 -52.97
C GLN A 137 11.43 8.72 -52.40
N ILE A 138 12.31 8.16 -53.24
CA ILE A 138 13.39 7.27 -52.76
C ILE A 138 14.33 8.02 -51.81
N ALA A 139 14.72 9.24 -52.15
CA ALA A 139 15.58 10.06 -51.28
C ALA A 139 14.90 10.39 -49.93
N ASP A 140 13.59 10.62 -49.93
CA ASP A 140 12.82 10.84 -48.71
C ASP A 140 12.76 9.57 -47.85
N TYR A 141 12.49 8.40 -48.47
CA TYR A 141 12.52 7.11 -47.77
C TYR A 141 13.90 6.78 -47.18
N ASP A 142 15.00 7.09 -47.87
CA ASP A 142 16.35 6.89 -47.34
C ASP A 142 16.61 7.78 -46.10
N ARG A 143 16.10 9.02 -46.09
CA ARG A 143 16.19 9.89 -44.91
C ARG A 143 15.36 9.36 -43.73
N GLU A 144 14.15 8.89 -43.99
CA GLU A 144 13.32 8.27 -42.95
C GLU A 144 13.96 6.99 -42.39
N PHE A 145 14.51 6.14 -43.27
CA PHE A 145 15.18 4.92 -42.87
C PHE A 145 16.42 5.16 -42.00
N THR A 146 17.22 6.18 -42.34
CA THR A 146 18.37 6.59 -41.51
C THR A 146 17.93 7.16 -40.16
N SER A 147 16.85 7.94 -40.12
CA SER A 147 16.23 8.41 -38.87
C SER A 147 15.76 7.24 -37.99
N LEU A 148 15.03 6.28 -38.57
CA LEU A 148 14.56 5.09 -37.87
C LEU A 148 15.71 4.25 -37.30
N LYS A 149 16.81 4.07 -38.04
CA LYS A 149 18.02 3.40 -37.53
C LYS A 149 18.63 4.12 -36.33
N ASN A 150 18.69 5.46 -36.37
CA ASN A 150 19.19 6.26 -35.26
C ASN A 150 18.27 6.17 -34.02
N GLN A 151 16.96 6.13 -34.24
CA GLN A 151 15.98 5.91 -33.18
C GLN A 151 16.12 4.51 -32.57
N GLU A 152 16.31 3.46 -33.38
CA GLU A 152 16.54 2.10 -32.90
C GLU A 152 17.82 2.01 -32.04
N ALA A 153 18.91 2.66 -32.46
CA ALA A 153 20.14 2.74 -31.67
C ALA A 153 19.91 3.45 -30.32
N THR A 154 19.07 4.48 -30.30
CA THR A 154 18.69 5.21 -29.09
C THR A 154 17.84 4.34 -28.16
N ILE A 155 16.84 3.63 -28.70
CA ILE A 155 15.99 2.69 -27.95
C ILE A 155 16.86 1.61 -27.30
N ARG A 156 17.77 0.97 -28.05
CA ARG A 156 18.69 -0.05 -27.51
C ARG A 156 19.63 0.50 -26.43
N ARG A 157 19.97 1.78 -26.45
CA ARG A 157 20.73 2.43 -25.37
C ARG A 157 19.86 2.64 -24.14
N LEU A 158 18.65 3.18 -24.31
CA LEU A 158 17.70 3.41 -23.22
C LEU A 158 17.27 2.10 -22.55
N GLU A 159 17.01 1.04 -23.31
CA GLU A 159 16.68 -0.29 -22.76
C GLU A 159 17.82 -0.87 -21.92
N ARG A 160 19.09 -0.68 -22.35
CA ARG A 160 20.25 -1.10 -21.55
C ARG A 160 20.35 -0.30 -20.26
N GLN A 161 20.13 1.01 -20.31
CA GLN A 161 20.13 1.86 -19.11
C GLN A 161 19.00 1.48 -18.15
N LEU A 162 17.80 1.17 -18.67
CA LEU A 162 16.68 0.73 -17.85
C LEU A 162 16.99 -0.61 -17.17
N ARG A 163 17.48 -1.60 -17.92
CA ARG A 163 17.91 -2.89 -17.35
C ARG A 163 19.02 -2.74 -16.31
N GLU A 164 19.96 -1.83 -16.52
CA GLU A 164 21.03 -1.56 -15.56
C GLU A 164 20.48 -0.93 -14.28
N VAL A 165 19.59 0.06 -14.38
CA VAL A 165 18.91 0.67 -13.23
C VAL A 165 18.06 -0.36 -12.50
N ASP A 166 17.28 -1.17 -13.21
CA ASP A 166 16.47 -2.24 -12.63
C ASP A 166 17.36 -3.23 -11.88
N SER A 167 18.44 -3.73 -12.50
CA SER A 167 19.37 -4.66 -11.84
C SER A 167 20.03 -4.05 -10.60
N LYS A 168 20.41 -2.76 -10.65
CA LYS A 168 21.00 -2.07 -9.50
C LYS A 168 19.97 -1.86 -8.40
N SER A 169 18.73 -1.57 -8.76
CA SER A 169 17.64 -1.41 -7.80
C SER A 169 17.29 -2.74 -7.14
N GLU A 170 17.29 -3.85 -7.88
CA GLU A 170 17.09 -5.20 -7.36
C GLU A 170 18.23 -5.59 -6.40
N THR A 171 19.48 -5.33 -6.76
CA THR A 171 20.62 -5.62 -5.85
C THR A 171 20.54 -4.80 -4.57
N VAL A 172 20.26 -3.49 -4.66
CA VAL A 172 20.12 -2.62 -3.48
C VAL A 172 18.93 -3.05 -2.61
N ALA A 173 17.81 -3.45 -3.22
CA ALA A 173 16.66 -3.96 -2.49
C ALA A 173 16.97 -5.29 -1.79
N SER A 174 17.70 -6.19 -2.46
CA SER A 174 18.14 -7.47 -1.89
C SER A 174 19.09 -7.27 -0.72
N GLU A 175 20.11 -6.42 -0.87
CA GLU A 175 21.06 -6.08 0.20
C GLU A 175 20.36 -5.41 1.38
N ALA A 176 19.41 -4.49 1.13
CA ALA A 176 18.62 -3.85 2.18
C ALA A 176 17.73 -4.85 2.93
N LEU A 177 17.14 -5.82 2.22
CA LEU A 177 16.34 -6.88 2.84
C LEU A 177 17.21 -7.79 3.71
N GLU A 178 18.37 -8.23 3.21
CA GLU A 178 19.31 -9.04 3.98
C GLU A 178 19.81 -8.30 5.23
N ALA A 179 20.15 -7.01 5.10
CA ALA A 179 20.56 -6.18 6.24
C ALA A 179 19.42 -6.04 7.26
N ALA A 180 18.17 -5.84 6.82
CA ALA A 180 17.01 -5.74 7.71
C ALA A 180 16.71 -7.06 8.41
N LEU A 181 16.83 -8.20 7.72
CA LEU A 181 16.69 -9.52 8.31
C LEU A 181 17.78 -9.79 9.34
N ALA A 182 19.05 -9.50 9.02
CA ALA A 182 20.16 -9.66 9.95
C ALA A 182 20.00 -8.78 11.20
N ALA A 183 19.59 -7.51 11.04
CA ALA A 183 19.31 -6.61 12.16
C ALA A 183 18.17 -7.12 13.03
N ARG A 184 17.09 -7.64 12.42
CA ARG A 184 15.96 -8.22 13.14
C ARG A 184 16.35 -9.50 13.88
N GLU A 185 17.15 -10.37 13.28
CA GLU A 185 17.67 -11.57 13.94
C GLU A 185 18.58 -11.23 15.13
N ALA A 186 19.45 -10.23 15.00
CA ALA A 186 20.30 -9.76 16.08
C ALA A 186 19.46 -9.20 17.24
N ALA A 187 18.48 -8.35 16.96
CA ALA A 187 17.57 -7.80 17.97
C ALA A 187 16.76 -8.91 18.67
N TRP A 188 16.29 -9.92 17.92
CA TRP A 188 15.60 -11.07 18.50
C TRP A 188 16.52 -11.90 19.41
N LYS A 189 17.78 -12.12 19.02
CA LYS A 189 18.78 -12.83 19.84
C LYS A 189 19.06 -12.08 21.14
N GLU A 190 19.25 -10.76 21.07
CA GLU A 190 19.48 -9.91 22.24
C GLU A 190 18.27 -9.89 23.18
N GLN A 191 17.06 -9.76 22.63
CA GLN A 191 15.83 -9.80 23.41
C GLN A 191 15.63 -11.18 24.06
N ALA A 192 15.96 -12.27 23.36
CA ALA A 192 15.89 -13.63 23.89
C ALA A 192 16.92 -13.87 25.00
N SER A 193 18.16 -13.38 24.86
CA SER A 193 19.17 -13.50 25.91
C SER A 193 18.80 -12.69 27.14
N ALA A 194 18.33 -11.44 26.97
CA ALA A 194 17.88 -10.61 28.08
C ALA A 194 16.68 -11.23 28.81
N ALA A 195 15.71 -11.81 28.07
CA ALA A 195 14.60 -12.53 28.67
C ALA A 195 15.10 -13.75 29.45
N ALA A 196 16.03 -14.54 28.90
CA ALA A 196 16.60 -15.71 29.58
C ALA A 196 17.32 -15.34 30.88
N GLU A 197 18.07 -14.24 30.90
CA GLU A 197 18.71 -13.72 32.12
C GLU A 197 17.67 -13.29 33.16
N GLN A 198 16.65 -12.53 32.76
CA GLN A 198 15.54 -12.16 33.66
C GLN A 198 14.82 -13.38 34.24
N TYR A 199 14.62 -14.43 33.44
CA TYR A 199 14.04 -15.68 33.94
C TYR A 199 14.95 -16.37 34.96
N ARG A 200 16.27 -16.44 34.70
CA ARG A 200 17.24 -17.00 35.64
C ARG A 200 17.30 -16.21 36.95
N GLU A 201 17.31 -14.89 36.90
CA GLU A 201 17.30 -14.04 38.10
C GLU A 201 16.01 -14.24 38.91
N ARG A 202 14.85 -14.32 38.24
CA ARG A 202 13.56 -14.63 38.88
C ARG A 202 13.55 -16.01 39.52
N GLU A 203 14.10 -17.01 38.85
CA GLU A 203 14.22 -18.37 39.37
C GLU A 203 15.10 -18.39 40.62
N GLN A 204 16.27 -17.74 40.60
CA GLN A 204 17.15 -17.61 41.76
C GLN A 204 16.49 -16.86 42.91
N ALA A 205 15.80 -15.74 42.63
CA ALA A 205 15.08 -14.98 43.65
C ALA A 205 13.94 -15.78 44.28
N ASN A 206 13.20 -16.55 43.47
CA ASN A 206 12.15 -17.43 43.96
C ASN A 206 12.72 -18.60 44.77
N ALA A 207 13.83 -19.19 44.34
CA ALA A 207 14.54 -20.23 45.10
C ALA A 207 15.01 -19.69 46.47
N ALA A 208 15.56 -18.48 46.52
CA ALA A 208 15.96 -17.84 47.77
C ALA A 208 14.76 -17.56 48.69
N LYS A 209 13.63 -17.10 48.15
CA LYS A 209 12.38 -16.93 48.91
C LYS A 209 11.85 -18.26 49.45
N LEU A 210 11.88 -19.31 48.63
CA LEU A 210 11.46 -20.65 49.04
C LEU A 210 12.33 -21.18 50.18
N LEU A 211 13.64 -21.00 50.09
CA LEU A 211 14.56 -21.41 51.16
C LEU A 211 14.27 -20.66 52.46
N ARG A 212 14.09 -19.34 52.41
CA ARG A 212 13.72 -18.53 53.59
C ARG A 212 12.39 -19.00 54.20
N ALA A 213 11.37 -19.21 53.37
CA ALA A 213 10.07 -19.70 53.84
C ALA A 213 10.17 -21.11 54.45
N GLN A 214 11.06 -21.97 53.93
CA GLN A 214 11.32 -23.28 54.54
C GLN A 214 12.02 -23.17 55.89
N ASP A 215 13.00 -22.27 56.03
CA ASP A 215 13.70 -22.06 57.30
C ASP A 215 12.77 -21.44 58.35
N GLU A 216 11.96 -20.46 57.98
CA GLU A 216 10.89 -19.90 58.82
C GLU A 216 9.88 -20.98 59.25
N ALA A 217 9.45 -21.86 58.33
CA ALA A 217 8.56 -22.97 58.65
C ALA A 217 9.22 -23.97 59.62
N ARG A 218 10.52 -24.26 59.47
CA ARG A 218 11.28 -25.13 60.39
C ARG A 218 11.45 -24.50 61.77
N GLU A 219 11.68 -23.20 61.85
CA GLU A 219 11.74 -22.47 63.11
C GLU A 219 10.38 -22.44 63.80
N ALA A 220 9.31 -22.15 63.06
CA ALA A 220 7.94 -22.21 63.56
C ALA A 220 7.58 -23.63 64.06
N ALA A 221 7.97 -24.68 63.35
CA ALA A 221 7.77 -26.06 63.78
C ALA A 221 8.54 -26.38 65.07
N ARG A 222 9.80 -25.95 65.18
CA ARG A 222 10.61 -26.09 66.41
C ARG A 222 9.99 -25.34 67.59
N SER A 223 9.55 -24.10 67.38
CA SER A 223 8.86 -23.29 68.39
C SER A 223 7.54 -23.95 68.81
N HIS A 224 6.77 -24.49 67.87
CA HIS A 224 5.55 -25.23 68.16
C HIS A 224 5.82 -26.48 69.01
N GLN A 225 6.86 -27.25 68.69
CA GLN A 225 7.24 -28.42 69.48
C GLN A 225 7.67 -28.03 70.91
N GLN A 226 8.48 -26.99 71.07
CA GLN A 226 8.87 -26.47 72.38
C GLN A 226 7.66 -25.99 73.19
N ALA A 227 6.71 -25.31 72.56
CA ALA A 227 5.47 -24.89 73.20
C ALA A 227 4.61 -26.10 73.63
N GLN A 228 4.55 -27.15 72.81
CA GLN A 228 3.86 -28.40 73.17
C GLN A 228 4.52 -29.12 74.36
N GLU A 229 5.85 -29.22 74.36
CA GLU A 229 6.61 -29.82 75.48
C GLU A 229 6.40 -29.03 76.78
N ALA A 230 6.49 -27.70 76.73
CA ALA A 230 6.23 -26.83 77.88
C ALA A 230 4.77 -26.93 78.39
N LEU A 231 3.80 -27.04 77.48
CA LEU A 231 2.40 -27.28 77.86
C LEU A 231 2.21 -28.64 78.51
N PHE A 232 2.91 -29.67 78.03
CA PHE A 232 2.87 -31.01 78.62
C PHE A 232 3.47 -31.01 80.04
N GLU A 233 4.63 -30.38 80.24
CA GLU A 233 5.25 -30.21 81.56
C GLU A 233 4.33 -29.42 82.51
N MET A 234 3.76 -28.30 82.05
CA MET A 234 2.81 -27.52 82.83
C MET A 234 1.58 -28.35 83.21
N ARG A 235 1.05 -29.15 82.28
CA ARG A 235 -0.10 -30.03 82.55
C ARG A 235 0.26 -31.13 83.55
N SER A 236 1.42 -31.76 83.43
CA SER A 236 1.91 -32.77 84.37
C SER A 236 2.12 -32.18 85.77
N SER A 237 2.73 -30.99 85.88
CA SER A 237 2.90 -30.31 87.17
C SER A 237 1.58 -29.87 87.77
N PHE A 238 0.62 -29.42 86.95
CA PHE A 238 -0.74 -29.12 87.40
C PHE A 238 -1.45 -30.37 87.91
N GLU A 239 -1.37 -31.49 87.21
CA GLU A 239 -1.91 -32.78 87.68
C GLU A 239 -1.28 -33.22 89.00
N GLN A 240 0.05 -33.07 89.16
CA GLN A 240 0.74 -33.36 90.43
C GLN A 240 0.27 -32.44 91.57
N VAL A 241 0.15 -31.14 91.32
CA VAL A 241 -0.35 -30.18 92.32
C VAL A 241 -1.82 -30.47 92.66
N GLN A 242 -2.63 -30.84 91.68
CA GLN A 242 -4.02 -31.22 91.88
C GLN A 242 -4.15 -32.50 92.73
N GLU A 243 -3.32 -33.51 92.45
CA GLU A 243 -3.28 -34.75 93.23
C GLU A 243 -2.80 -34.52 94.66
N ALA A 244 -1.72 -33.73 94.84
CA ALA A 244 -1.22 -33.35 96.16
C ALA A 244 -2.26 -32.55 96.96
N ALA A 245 -2.91 -31.56 96.34
CA ALA A 245 -4.00 -30.81 96.97
C ALA A 245 -5.20 -31.70 97.32
N GLY A 246 -5.52 -32.68 96.47
CA GLY A 246 -6.54 -33.69 96.75
C GLY A 246 -6.19 -34.56 97.97
N ALA A 247 -4.93 -35.00 98.07
CA ALA A 247 -4.43 -35.77 99.21
C ALA A 247 -4.44 -34.93 100.50
N GLU A 248 -3.98 -33.68 100.44
CA GLU A 248 -4.05 -32.73 101.57
C GLU A 248 -5.48 -32.48 102.00
N MET A 249 -6.42 -32.29 101.07
CA MET A 249 -7.83 -32.11 101.37
C MET A 249 -8.43 -33.35 102.04
N GLU A 250 -8.03 -34.56 101.63
CA GLU A 250 -8.46 -35.79 102.28
C GLU A 250 -7.90 -35.92 103.70
N VAL A 251 -6.64 -35.55 103.93
CA VAL A 251 -6.06 -35.47 105.28
C VAL A 251 -6.81 -34.45 106.13
N LEU A 252 -7.04 -33.24 105.62
CA LEU A 252 -7.82 -32.21 106.32
C LEU A 252 -9.25 -32.66 106.59
N ARG A 253 -9.87 -33.43 105.69
CA ARG A 253 -11.19 -34.03 105.91
C ARG A 253 -11.17 -35.02 107.06
N VAL A 254 -10.17 -35.90 107.11
CA VAL A 254 -9.99 -36.86 108.22
C VAL A 254 -9.68 -36.14 109.53
N GLU A 255 -8.84 -35.10 109.51
CA GLU A 255 -8.56 -34.29 110.69
C GLU A 255 -9.78 -33.50 111.16
N LEU A 256 -10.60 -32.99 110.23
CA LEU A 256 -11.86 -32.33 110.54
C LEU A 256 -12.88 -33.33 111.12
N GLU A 257 -13.01 -34.53 110.54
CA GLU A 257 -13.83 -35.61 111.10
C GLU A 257 -13.36 -36.01 112.51
N ARG A 258 -12.03 -36.06 112.72
CA ARG A 258 -11.46 -36.33 114.04
C ARG A 258 -11.71 -35.18 115.01
N ALA A 259 -11.53 -33.93 114.59
CA ALA A 259 -11.73 -32.73 115.41
C ALA A 259 -13.21 -32.54 115.75
N THR A 260 -14.12 -32.81 114.82
CA THR A 260 -15.56 -32.81 115.08
C THR A 260 -15.95 -33.96 116.02
N ALA A 261 -15.34 -35.14 115.89
CA ALA A 261 -15.54 -36.23 116.84
C ALA A 261 -15.00 -35.90 118.24
N THR A 262 -13.83 -35.26 118.36
CA THR A 262 -13.32 -34.81 119.66
C THR A 262 -14.14 -33.66 120.22
N GLN A 263 -14.59 -32.71 119.39
CA GLN A 263 -15.51 -31.65 119.81
C GLN A 263 -16.83 -32.22 120.33
N LEU A 264 -17.41 -33.21 119.65
CA LEU A 264 -18.62 -33.87 120.12
C LEU A 264 -18.37 -34.62 121.44
N ALA A 265 -17.20 -35.23 121.61
CA ALA A 265 -16.81 -35.91 122.84
C ALA A 265 -16.59 -34.90 124.00
N THR A 266 -15.94 -33.77 123.73
CA THR A 266 -15.74 -32.71 124.73
C THR A 266 -17.04 -31.98 125.04
N GLU A 267 -17.94 -31.78 124.08
CA GLU A 267 -19.29 -31.24 124.33
C GLU A 267 -20.12 -32.22 125.16
N LYS A 268 -20.02 -33.54 124.93
CA LYS A 268 -20.64 -34.54 125.82
C LYS A 268 -20.03 -34.52 127.22
N GLN A 269 -18.70 -34.42 127.32
CA GLN A 269 -18.03 -34.27 128.61
C GLN A 269 -18.37 -32.93 129.28
N ARG A 270 -18.57 -31.85 128.51
CA ARG A 270 -18.99 -30.54 129.01
C ARG A 270 -20.44 -30.56 129.43
N ALA A 271 -21.33 -31.24 128.72
CA ALA A 271 -22.71 -31.48 129.15
C ALA A 271 -22.74 -32.32 130.43
N ALA A 272 -21.92 -33.37 130.52
CA ALA A 272 -21.75 -34.16 131.73
C ALA A 272 -21.12 -33.36 132.89
N LEU A 273 -20.16 -32.48 132.59
CA LEU A 273 -19.53 -31.59 133.56
C LEU A 273 -20.43 -30.42 133.94
N GLU A 274 -21.30 -29.91 133.07
CA GLU A 274 -22.34 -28.91 133.35
C GLU A 274 -23.49 -29.54 134.17
N GLU A 275 -23.79 -30.81 133.95
CA GLU A 275 -24.69 -31.60 134.82
C GLU A 275 -24.03 -31.85 136.19
N GLN A 276 -22.73 -32.15 136.21
CA GLN A 276 -21.93 -32.21 137.45
C GLN A 276 -21.70 -30.84 138.09
N LEU A 277 -21.65 -29.72 137.34
CA LEU A 277 -21.52 -28.35 137.84
C LEU A 277 -22.88 -27.82 138.34
N ARG A 278 -23.99 -28.17 137.70
CA ARG A 278 -25.33 -27.98 138.29
C ARG A 278 -25.46 -28.74 139.61
N ALA A 279 -24.81 -29.89 139.74
CA ALA A 279 -24.70 -30.62 141.01
C ALA A 279 -23.62 -30.08 141.97
N SER A 280 -22.67 -29.26 141.52
CA SER A 280 -21.54 -28.75 142.32
C SER A 280 -21.41 -27.21 142.35
N HIS A 281 -22.50 -26.49 142.06
CA HIS A 281 -22.68 -25.08 142.40
C HIS A 281 -22.83 -24.91 143.93
N ALA A 282 -21.77 -25.25 144.64
CA ALA A 282 -21.45 -24.86 145.99
C ALA A 282 -19.95 -24.46 146.00
N SER A 283 -19.74 -23.21 145.59
CA SER A 283 -18.59 -22.34 145.91
C SER A 283 -17.25 -22.49 145.16
N PRO A 284 -16.47 -21.38 145.09
CA PRO A 284 -15.77 -20.96 143.88
C PRO A 284 -14.24 -20.84 144.01
N SER A 285 -13.53 -20.83 142.88
CA SER A 285 -12.19 -20.21 142.74
C SER A 285 -11.86 -20.16 141.25
N GLY A 286 -11.54 -19.05 140.57
CA GLY A 286 -10.90 -17.81 141.00
C GLY A 286 -9.60 -17.57 140.21
N ALA A 287 -8.87 -18.64 139.85
CA ALA A 287 -7.55 -18.55 139.19
C ALA A 287 -7.45 -19.26 137.82
N ALA A 288 -8.29 -20.26 137.54
CA ALA A 288 -8.25 -21.01 136.28
C ALA A 288 -8.83 -20.24 135.07
N ALA A 289 -9.72 -19.27 135.32
CA ALA A 289 -10.39 -18.48 134.29
C ALA A 289 -9.44 -17.51 133.57
N VAL A 290 -8.40 -17.00 134.24
CA VAL A 290 -7.45 -16.04 133.65
C VAL A 290 -6.47 -16.76 132.73
N ALA A 291 -5.92 -17.91 133.15
CA ALA A 291 -5.03 -18.72 132.32
C ALA A 291 -5.76 -19.35 131.11
N ALA A 292 -7.05 -19.70 131.24
CA ALA A 292 -7.86 -20.17 130.12
C ALA A 292 -8.21 -19.05 129.14
N ALA A 293 -8.47 -17.83 129.64
CA ALA A 293 -8.71 -16.66 128.80
C ALA A 293 -7.45 -16.22 128.03
N GLU A 294 -6.26 -16.28 128.64
CA GLU A 294 -4.99 -15.98 127.96
C GLU A 294 -4.65 -17.01 126.87
N ARG A 295 -4.94 -18.30 127.11
CA ARG A 295 -4.75 -19.36 126.11
C ARG A 295 -5.74 -19.24 124.94
N ALA A 296 -7.00 -18.96 125.24
CA ALA A 296 -8.01 -18.70 124.21
C ALA A 296 -7.71 -17.43 123.39
N ALA A 297 -7.14 -16.40 124.01
CA ALA A 297 -6.70 -15.19 123.30
C ALA A 297 -5.49 -15.46 122.39
N ALA A 298 -4.54 -16.29 122.83
CA ALA A 298 -3.39 -16.70 122.02
C ALA A 298 -3.83 -17.59 120.83
N ASP A 299 -4.76 -18.52 121.05
CA ASP A 299 -5.31 -19.38 119.99
C ASP A 299 -6.14 -18.57 118.97
N MET A 300 -6.90 -17.56 119.44
CA MET A 300 -7.64 -16.64 118.57
C MET A 300 -6.69 -15.79 117.71
N ALA A 301 -5.59 -15.30 118.30
CA ALA A 301 -4.57 -14.54 117.58
C ALA A 301 -3.84 -15.41 116.53
N ALA A 302 -3.58 -16.69 116.85
CA ALA A 302 -3.00 -17.65 115.91
C ALA A 302 -3.96 -17.98 114.76
N ALA A 303 -5.26 -18.14 115.05
CA ALA A 303 -6.30 -18.33 114.04
C ALA A 303 -6.48 -17.11 113.13
N GLN A 304 -6.48 -15.89 113.69
CA GLN A 304 -6.53 -14.64 112.91
C GLN A 304 -5.30 -14.48 112.01
N ALA A 305 -4.11 -14.86 112.48
CA ALA A 305 -2.91 -14.87 111.65
C ALA A 305 -2.96 -15.92 110.53
N ALA A 306 -3.61 -17.06 110.75
CA ALA A 306 -3.82 -18.08 109.72
C ALA A 306 -4.83 -17.63 108.65
N VAL A 307 -5.93 -16.99 109.07
CA VAL A 307 -6.93 -16.40 108.16
C VAL A 307 -6.27 -15.33 107.28
N GLY A 308 -5.48 -14.42 107.86
CA GLY A 308 -4.78 -13.40 107.07
C GLY A 308 -3.78 -13.97 106.05
N ARG A 309 -3.15 -15.12 106.35
CA ARG A 309 -2.29 -15.82 105.37
C ARG A 309 -3.09 -16.44 104.23
N LEU A 310 -4.23 -17.06 104.54
CA LEU A 310 -5.12 -17.65 103.53
C LEU A 310 -5.75 -16.59 102.63
N GLU A 311 -6.17 -15.44 103.19
CA GLU A 311 -6.66 -14.30 102.41
C GLU A 311 -5.59 -13.76 101.46
N GLY A 312 -4.32 -13.69 101.89
CA GLY A 312 -3.20 -13.34 101.03
C GLY A 312 -2.95 -14.33 99.89
N GLN A 313 -3.06 -15.63 100.17
CA GLN A 313 -2.94 -16.67 99.14
C GLN A 313 -4.11 -16.64 98.15
N LEU A 314 -5.33 -16.40 98.64
CA LEU A 314 -6.53 -16.31 97.82
C LEU A 314 -6.46 -15.10 96.89
N SER A 315 -6.06 -13.94 97.40
CA SER A 315 -5.83 -12.73 96.60
C SER A 315 -4.74 -12.94 95.54
N HIS A 316 -3.67 -13.67 95.87
CA HIS A 316 -2.63 -14.03 94.89
C HIS A 316 -3.18 -14.93 93.77
N LYS A 317 -4.01 -15.93 94.12
CA LYS A 317 -4.63 -16.84 93.15
C LYS A 317 -5.68 -16.13 92.28
N GLU A 318 -6.47 -15.23 92.84
CA GLU A 318 -7.40 -14.37 92.09
C GLU A 318 -6.66 -13.50 91.06
N LEU A 319 -5.51 -12.93 91.44
CA LEU A 319 -4.68 -12.16 90.52
C LEU A 319 -4.10 -13.03 89.38
N GLN A 320 -3.69 -14.27 89.68
CA GLN A 320 -3.23 -15.21 88.65
C GLN A 320 -4.36 -15.63 87.69
N LEU A 321 -5.58 -15.87 88.20
CA LEU A 321 -6.76 -16.15 87.39
C LEU A 321 -7.13 -14.97 86.49
N ALA A 322 -7.08 -13.74 87.01
CA ALA A 322 -7.32 -12.54 86.22
C ALA A 322 -6.30 -12.39 85.09
N LYS A 323 -5.01 -12.67 85.36
CA LYS A 323 -3.94 -12.59 84.36
C LYS A 323 -4.10 -13.64 83.25
N THR A 324 -4.41 -14.89 83.61
CA THR A 324 -4.61 -15.97 82.63
C THR A 324 -5.87 -15.77 81.80
N SER A 325 -6.97 -15.30 82.41
CA SER A 325 -8.19 -14.91 81.71
C SER A 325 -7.95 -13.77 80.70
N ALA A 326 -7.17 -12.75 81.08
CA ALA A 326 -6.80 -11.67 80.16
C ALA A 326 -5.93 -12.16 78.99
N GLN A 327 -5.00 -13.09 79.24
CA GLN A 327 -4.18 -13.71 78.19
C GLN A 327 -5.02 -14.56 77.24
N LEU A 328 -6.01 -15.29 77.74
CA LEU A 328 -6.93 -16.08 76.93
C LEU A 328 -7.77 -15.18 76.02
N SER A 329 -8.36 -14.11 76.58
CA SER A 329 -9.14 -13.16 75.79
C SER A 329 -8.29 -12.45 74.72
N ALA A 330 -7.01 -12.17 75.02
CA ALA A 330 -6.09 -11.61 74.03
C ALA A 330 -5.77 -12.61 72.90
N ALA A 331 -5.57 -13.89 73.24
CA ALA A 331 -5.33 -14.95 72.27
C ALA A 331 -6.56 -15.21 71.37
N GLU A 332 -7.77 -15.20 71.93
CA GLU A 332 -9.03 -15.35 71.19
C GLU A 332 -9.23 -14.21 70.17
N ARG A 333 -8.95 -12.96 70.56
CA ARG A 333 -9.01 -11.82 69.62
C ARG A 333 -7.99 -11.95 68.49
N HIS A 334 -6.78 -12.42 68.80
CA HIS A 334 -5.74 -12.66 67.80
C HIS A 334 -6.16 -13.75 66.80
N LEU A 335 -6.76 -14.84 67.29
CA LEU A 335 -7.33 -15.89 66.44
C LEU A 335 -8.42 -15.34 65.52
N ALA A 336 -9.35 -14.56 66.05
CA ALA A 336 -10.42 -13.95 65.25
C ALA A 336 -9.88 -13.03 64.14
N THR A 337 -8.84 -12.23 64.43
CA THR A 337 -8.20 -11.40 63.39
C THR A 337 -7.51 -12.23 62.31
N LEU A 338 -6.84 -13.32 62.68
CA LEU A 338 -6.19 -14.22 61.72
C LEU A 338 -7.20 -14.94 60.83
N GLU A 339 -8.35 -15.33 61.38
CA GLU A 339 -9.44 -15.93 60.61
C GLU A 339 -10.02 -14.94 59.59
N GLU A 340 -10.21 -13.68 59.97
CA GLU A 340 -10.67 -12.63 59.07
C GLU A 340 -9.67 -12.37 57.93
N ASP A 341 -8.38 -12.29 58.25
CA ASP A 341 -7.33 -12.07 57.25
C ASP A 341 -7.17 -13.27 56.30
N LEU A 342 -7.27 -14.50 56.81
CA LEU A 342 -7.29 -15.71 55.97
C LEU A 342 -8.50 -15.72 55.03
N GLN A 343 -9.66 -15.26 55.50
CA GLN A 343 -10.87 -15.17 54.69
C GLN A 343 -10.75 -14.10 53.60
N ARG A 344 -10.15 -12.95 53.92
CA ARG A 344 -9.82 -11.90 52.93
C ARG A 344 -8.86 -12.43 51.87
N GLU A 345 -7.79 -13.11 52.26
CA GLU A 345 -6.82 -13.69 51.33
C GLU A 345 -7.47 -14.71 50.38
N ARG A 346 -8.30 -15.62 50.92
CA ARG A 346 -9.08 -16.59 50.12
C ARG A 346 -9.99 -15.90 49.12
N SER A 347 -10.66 -14.82 49.51
CA SER A 347 -11.54 -14.06 48.61
C SER A 347 -10.75 -13.36 47.49
N ALA A 348 -9.60 -12.77 47.82
CA ALA A 348 -8.71 -12.13 46.85
C ALA A 348 -8.14 -13.14 45.85
N ARG A 349 -7.75 -14.33 46.32
CA ARG A 349 -7.27 -15.42 45.48
C ARG A 349 -8.34 -15.90 44.49
N ARG A 350 -9.57 -16.13 44.96
CA ARG A 350 -10.70 -16.51 44.09
C ARG A 350 -10.99 -15.45 43.02
N ALA A 351 -10.94 -14.17 43.40
CA ALA A 351 -11.15 -13.07 42.46
C ALA A 351 -10.04 -13.02 41.39
N LEU A 352 -8.79 -13.27 41.78
CA LEU A 352 -7.67 -13.32 40.85
C LEU A 352 -7.78 -14.52 39.89
N GLU A 353 -8.10 -15.70 40.40
CA GLU A 353 -8.32 -16.91 39.60
C GLU A 353 -9.45 -16.71 38.57
N ALA A 354 -10.56 -16.08 38.96
CA ALA A 354 -11.66 -15.74 38.04
C ALA A 354 -11.22 -14.74 36.96
N LYS A 355 -10.37 -13.76 37.31
CA LYS A 355 -9.83 -12.79 36.36
C LYS A 355 -8.88 -13.43 35.34
N VAL A 356 -8.01 -14.34 35.80
CA VAL A 356 -7.12 -15.12 34.93
C VAL A 356 -7.93 -15.96 33.95
N ALA A 357 -8.92 -16.72 34.44
CA ALA A 357 -9.80 -17.51 33.58
C ALA A 357 -10.54 -16.66 32.53
N SER A 358 -11.01 -15.46 32.91
CA SER A 358 -11.63 -14.53 31.96
C SER A 358 -10.67 -14.02 30.89
N LEU A 359 -9.40 -13.77 31.24
CA LEU A 359 -8.40 -13.30 30.28
C LEU A 359 -8.00 -14.41 29.30
N GLU A 360 -7.85 -15.63 29.80
CA GLU A 360 -7.59 -16.82 28.98
C GLU A 360 -8.74 -17.07 27.99
N ALA A 361 -9.99 -17.04 28.46
CA ALA A 361 -11.16 -17.19 27.60
C ALA A 361 -11.24 -16.09 26.52
N GLN A 362 -10.88 -14.84 26.84
CA GLN A 362 -10.83 -13.75 25.86
C GLN A 362 -9.71 -13.95 24.83
N ALA A 363 -8.53 -14.42 25.26
CA ALA A 363 -7.41 -14.70 24.37
C ALA A 363 -7.76 -15.86 23.41
N GLU A 364 -8.38 -16.92 23.92
CA GLU A 364 -8.86 -18.05 23.12
C GLU A 364 -9.94 -17.61 22.13
N ALA A 365 -10.93 -16.82 22.56
CA ALA A 365 -11.96 -16.29 21.68
C ALA A 365 -11.37 -15.44 20.53
N ARG A 366 -10.36 -14.60 20.80
CA ARG A 366 -9.66 -13.83 19.76
C ARG A 366 -8.89 -14.72 18.80
N ARG A 367 -8.22 -15.75 19.31
CA ARG A 367 -7.52 -16.74 18.49
C ARG A 367 -8.47 -17.47 17.56
N LEU A 368 -9.58 -18.00 18.09
CA LEU A 368 -10.62 -18.68 17.31
C LEU A 368 -11.26 -17.73 16.29
N GLN A 369 -11.51 -16.46 16.63
CA GLN A 369 -12.01 -15.47 15.68
C GLN A 369 -11.04 -15.26 14.50
N ALA A 370 -9.73 -15.17 14.77
CA ALA A 370 -8.72 -15.00 13.73
C ALA A 370 -8.59 -16.25 12.85
N ASP A 371 -8.64 -17.45 13.44
CA ASP A 371 -8.56 -18.71 12.71
C ASP A 371 -9.83 -18.95 11.86
N ASN A 372 -11.02 -18.64 12.39
CA ASN A 372 -12.28 -18.70 11.64
C ASN A 372 -12.29 -17.73 10.45
N LEU A 373 -11.74 -16.51 10.62
CA LEU A 373 -11.62 -15.56 9.51
C LEU A 373 -10.69 -16.08 8.41
N LYS A 374 -9.54 -16.67 8.76
CA LYS A 374 -8.64 -17.31 7.78
C LYS A 374 -9.28 -18.50 7.09
N LEU A 375 -10.09 -19.29 7.81
CA LEU A 375 -10.81 -20.41 7.22
C LEU A 375 -11.84 -19.91 6.20
N TYR A 376 -12.57 -18.84 6.55
CA TYR A 376 -13.50 -18.17 5.64
C TYR A 376 -12.80 -17.62 4.40
N GLU A 377 -11.64 -16.97 4.55
CA GLU A 377 -10.77 -16.53 3.43
C GLU A 377 -10.43 -17.70 2.49
N LYS A 378 -10.00 -18.85 3.04
CA LYS A 378 -9.67 -20.05 2.26
C LYS A 378 -10.89 -20.64 1.55
N VAL A 379 -12.04 -20.73 2.23
CA VAL A 379 -13.28 -21.25 1.63
C VAL A 379 -13.72 -20.37 0.47
N LYS A 380 -13.67 -19.04 0.62
CA LYS A 380 -13.98 -18.10 -0.46
C LYS A 380 -13.00 -18.21 -1.62
N PHE A 381 -11.71 -18.35 -1.33
CA PHE A 381 -10.71 -18.57 -2.36
C PHE A 381 -10.99 -19.86 -3.15
N LEU A 382 -11.22 -20.98 -2.46
CA LEU A 382 -11.57 -22.27 -3.10
C LEU A 382 -12.88 -22.20 -3.89
N GLN A 383 -13.91 -21.52 -3.37
CA GLN A 383 -15.15 -21.29 -4.12
C GLN A 383 -14.88 -20.50 -5.40
N SER A 384 -14.04 -19.47 -5.33
CA SER A 384 -13.69 -18.66 -6.50
C SER A 384 -12.85 -19.42 -7.52
N THR A 385 -11.92 -20.28 -7.09
CA THR A 385 -11.11 -21.11 -8.00
C THR A 385 -11.92 -22.24 -8.63
N VAL A 386 -12.82 -22.88 -7.88
CA VAL A 386 -13.76 -23.88 -8.41
C VAL A 386 -14.75 -23.24 -9.39
N ALA A 387 -15.22 -22.02 -9.12
CA ALA A 387 -16.08 -21.27 -10.04
C ALA A 387 -15.34 -20.84 -11.32
N ALA A 388 -14.05 -20.52 -11.24
CA ALA A 388 -13.21 -20.15 -12.39
C ALA A 388 -12.78 -21.37 -13.24
N ALA A 389 -12.69 -22.56 -12.65
CA ALA A 389 -12.23 -23.80 -13.31
C ALA A 389 -13.35 -24.58 -14.04
N GLY A 390 -14.28 -23.88 -14.69
CA GLY A 390 -15.46 -24.50 -15.31
C GLY A 390 -15.18 -25.76 -16.16
N HIS A 391 -15.92 -26.84 -15.85
CA HIS A 391 -16.10 -28.13 -16.55
C HIS A 391 -15.19 -29.31 -16.16
N SER A 392 -15.62 -30.06 -15.14
CA SER A 392 -16.07 -31.47 -15.29
C SER A 392 -16.36 -32.09 -13.94
N ARG A 393 -17.65 -32.20 -13.57
CA ARG A 393 -18.16 -33.38 -12.85
C ARG A 393 -19.68 -33.36 -12.80
N ASP A 394 -20.23 -34.10 -13.76
CA ASP A 394 -21.42 -34.89 -13.54
C ASP A 394 -21.15 -35.90 -12.39
N SER A 395 -22.17 -36.22 -11.60
CA SER A 395 -22.17 -37.04 -10.37
C SER A 395 -21.56 -36.40 -9.10
N LEU A 396 -22.41 -35.73 -8.32
CA LEU A 396 -22.78 -36.14 -6.95
C LEU A 396 -23.89 -35.21 -6.42
N ALA A 397 -25.04 -35.24 -7.08
CA ALA A 397 -26.28 -34.87 -6.40
C ALA A 397 -26.68 -36.07 -5.53
N ALA A 398 -26.51 -35.95 -4.21
CA ALA A 398 -27.42 -36.46 -3.17
C ALA A 398 -26.68 -36.65 -1.84
N THR A 399 -26.67 -35.60 -1.00
CA THR A 399 -27.22 -35.71 0.37
C THR A 399 -27.39 -34.30 0.96
N PRO A 400 -28.63 -33.80 1.15
CA PRO A 400 -28.84 -32.60 1.92
C PRO A 400 -28.76 -32.99 3.40
N ILE A 401 -27.55 -33.05 3.94
CA ILE A 401 -27.38 -33.23 5.39
C ILE A 401 -27.62 -31.87 6.04
N GLY A 402 -28.81 -31.72 6.61
CA GLY A 402 -29.01 -31.00 7.86
C GLY A 402 -29.18 -29.49 7.78
N ARG A 403 -30.44 -29.05 7.95
CA ARG A 403 -30.86 -27.78 8.57
C ARG A 403 -29.78 -26.69 8.68
N ASN A 404 -29.76 -25.77 7.71
CA ASN A 404 -29.16 -24.45 7.90
C ASN A 404 -29.88 -23.76 9.07
N SER A 405 -29.28 -23.75 10.25
CA SER A 405 -29.80 -22.99 11.37
C SER A 405 -29.63 -21.50 11.08
N ILE A 406 -30.57 -20.67 11.51
CA ILE A 406 -30.48 -19.20 11.42
C ILE A 406 -29.16 -18.68 12.03
N GLU A 407 -28.64 -19.42 13.01
CA GLU A 407 -27.39 -19.15 13.70
C GLU A 407 -26.16 -19.32 12.78
N GLU A 408 -26.14 -20.36 11.93
CA GLU A 408 -25.07 -20.60 10.98
C GLU A 408 -25.00 -19.48 9.91
N GLN A 409 -26.14 -19.07 9.36
CA GLN A 409 -26.23 -17.92 8.44
C GLN A 409 -25.82 -16.61 9.10
N ALA A 410 -26.17 -16.40 10.37
CA ALA A 410 -25.75 -15.22 11.13
C ALA A 410 -24.24 -15.22 11.40
N THR A 411 -23.65 -16.37 11.71
CA THR A 411 -22.20 -16.51 11.89
C THR A 411 -21.45 -16.30 10.58
N GLU A 412 -21.90 -16.89 9.49
CA GLU A 412 -21.30 -16.73 8.16
C GLU A 412 -21.40 -15.26 7.71
N GLY A 413 -22.55 -14.61 7.89
CA GLY A 413 -22.72 -13.18 7.60
C GLY A 413 -21.82 -12.26 8.44
N ARG A 414 -21.49 -12.66 9.68
CA ARG A 414 -20.56 -11.92 10.54
C ARG A 414 -19.12 -12.02 10.03
N TYR A 415 -18.68 -13.23 9.65
CA TYR A 415 -17.34 -13.43 9.08
C TYR A 415 -17.21 -12.86 7.66
N GLN A 416 -18.29 -12.89 6.88
CA GLN A 416 -18.38 -12.22 5.58
C GLN A 416 -18.13 -10.73 5.69
N LYS A 417 -18.81 -10.03 6.61
CA LYS A 417 -18.60 -8.59 6.81
C LYS A 417 -17.15 -8.27 7.22
N MET A 418 -16.58 -9.05 8.16
CA MET A 418 -15.19 -8.87 8.58
C MET A 418 -14.18 -9.12 7.44
N TYR A 419 -14.47 -10.08 6.56
CA TYR A 419 -13.67 -10.37 5.37
C TYR A 419 -13.78 -9.24 4.33
N GLU A 420 -15.00 -8.81 3.99
CA GLU A 420 -15.23 -7.73 3.02
C GLU A 420 -14.58 -6.43 3.47
N GLU A 421 -14.67 -6.07 4.75
CA GLU A 421 -14.00 -4.90 5.31
C GLU A 421 -12.47 -4.97 5.16
N LYS A 422 -11.88 -6.15 5.37
CA LYS A 422 -10.43 -6.38 5.28
C LYS A 422 -9.93 -6.43 3.83
N VAL A 423 -10.73 -6.95 2.90
CA VAL A 423 -10.34 -7.16 1.50
C VAL A 423 -10.71 -5.98 0.60
N ASN A 424 -11.58 -5.06 1.04
CA ASN A 424 -12.02 -3.93 0.22
C ASN A 424 -10.85 -2.99 -0.15
N PRO A 425 -10.40 -2.97 -1.42
CA PRO A 425 -9.27 -2.15 -1.86
C PRO A 425 -9.60 -0.65 -1.79
N PHE A 426 -10.87 -0.27 -1.90
CA PHE A 426 -11.33 1.11 -1.81
C PHE A 426 -11.37 1.62 -0.36
N ALA A 427 -11.58 0.75 0.63
CA ALA A 427 -11.51 1.15 2.04
C ALA A 427 -10.07 1.54 2.42
N ALA A 428 -9.10 0.69 2.05
CA ALA A 428 -7.69 0.98 2.24
C ALA A 428 -7.23 2.19 1.41
N PHE A 429 -7.70 2.32 0.17
CA PHE A 429 -7.41 3.46 -0.69
C PHE A 429 -7.98 4.77 -0.13
N HIS A 430 -9.25 4.83 0.26
CA HIS A 430 -9.86 6.02 0.86
C HIS A 430 -9.20 6.40 2.19
N GLN A 431 -8.76 5.40 2.97
CA GLN A 431 -8.03 5.66 4.21
C GLN A 431 -6.64 6.27 3.92
N ARG A 432 -5.92 5.75 2.91
CA ARG A 432 -4.63 6.30 2.46
C ARG A 432 -4.79 7.67 1.80
N GLU A 433 -5.79 7.87 0.96
CA GLU A 433 -6.09 9.15 0.31
C GLU A 433 -6.46 10.21 1.37
N ARG A 434 -7.26 9.86 2.37
CA ARG A 434 -7.53 10.75 3.51
C ARG A 434 -6.28 11.11 4.30
N GLN A 435 -5.36 10.16 4.50
CA GLN A 435 -4.09 10.43 5.17
C GLN A 435 -3.15 11.29 4.34
N GLN A 436 -3.10 11.08 3.02
CA GLN A 436 -2.32 11.89 2.08
C GLN A 436 -2.86 13.31 1.99
N ARG A 437 -4.18 13.47 1.78
CA ARG A 437 -4.83 14.79 1.85
C ARG A 437 -4.62 15.45 3.20
N TYR A 438 -4.65 14.69 4.30
CA TYR A 438 -4.34 15.24 5.62
C TYR A 438 -2.87 15.69 5.74
N ALA A 439 -1.93 14.96 5.13
CA ALA A 439 -0.51 15.29 5.11
C ALA A 439 -0.17 16.49 4.21
N GLU A 440 -0.87 16.66 3.09
CA GLU A 440 -0.70 17.75 2.12
C GLU A 440 -1.28 19.09 2.59
N LEU A 441 -2.15 19.10 3.60
CA LEU A 441 -2.71 20.36 4.13
C LEU A 441 -1.61 21.25 4.76
N PRO A 442 -1.62 22.56 4.47
CA PRO A 442 -0.82 23.55 5.19
C PRO A 442 -1.04 23.48 6.71
N ALA A 443 0.01 23.76 7.49
CA ALA A 443 -0.04 23.76 8.96
C ALA A 443 -1.24 24.52 9.58
N PRO A 444 -1.68 25.71 9.09
CA PRO A 444 -2.86 26.38 9.64
C PRO A 444 -4.17 25.63 9.39
N GLU A 445 -4.30 24.95 8.25
CA GLU A 445 -5.51 24.18 7.92
C GLU A 445 -5.60 22.89 8.74
N LYS A 446 -4.46 22.25 9.04
CA LYS A 446 -4.38 21.12 9.99
C LYS A 446 -4.83 21.53 11.39
N LEU A 447 -4.40 22.70 11.85
CA LEU A 447 -4.81 23.26 13.13
C LEU A 447 -6.33 23.50 13.15
N MET A 448 -6.86 24.17 12.13
CA MET A 448 -8.29 24.42 11.98
C MET A 448 -9.11 23.13 11.94
N LEU A 449 -8.65 22.10 11.23
CA LEU A 449 -9.33 20.80 11.18
C LEU A 449 -9.34 20.11 12.53
N ASN A 450 -8.23 20.12 13.28
CA ASN A 450 -8.18 19.57 14.64
C ASN A 450 -9.09 20.35 15.59
N PHE A 451 -9.12 21.68 15.49
CA PHE A 451 -10.05 22.51 16.25
C PHE A 451 -11.51 22.18 15.88
N SER A 452 -11.83 22.09 14.59
CA SER A 452 -13.19 21.77 14.12
C SER A 452 -13.65 20.39 14.60
N GLN A 453 -12.79 19.38 14.51
CA GLN A 453 -13.09 18.03 14.97
C GLN A 453 -13.20 17.97 16.48
N PHE A 454 -12.38 18.71 17.23
CA PHE A 454 -12.47 18.79 18.68
C PHE A 454 -13.82 19.38 19.12
N PHE A 455 -14.26 20.48 18.49
CA PHE A 455 -15.56 21.09 18.78
C PHE A 455 -16.74 20.22 18.34
N LEU A 456 -16.62 19.50 17.22
CA LEU A 456 -17.68 18.64 16.68
C LEU A 456 -17.77 17.27 17.36
N ALA A 457 -16.66 16.72 17.85
CA ALA A 457 -16.62 15.39 18.48
C ALA A 457 -17.14 15.42 19.93
N ASN A 458 -16.88 16.50 20.66
CA ASN A 458 -17.24 16.58 22.07
C ASN A 458 -18.60 17.26 22.30
N ARG A 459 -19.54 16.58 22.96
CA ARG A 459 -20.89 17.08 23.22
C ARG A 459 -20.90 18.40 23.99
N HIS A 460 -19.97 18.57 24.92
CA HIS A 460 -19.86 19.79 25.72
C HIS A 460 -19.34 20.99 24.92
N ALA A 461 -18.41 20.74 23.98
CA ALA A 461 -17.87 21.77 23.11
C ALA A 461 -18.94 22.32 22.14
N ARG A 462 -19.82 21.43 21.62
CA ARG A 462 -20.99 21.84 20.83
C ARG A 462 -21.97 22.71 21.62
N LEU A 463 -22.23 22.35 22.88
CA LEU A 463 -23.13 23.12 23.75
C LEU A 463 -22.54 24.51 24.09
N PHE A 464 -21.24 24.57 24.35
CA PHE A 464 -20.52 25.82 24.58
C PHE A 464 -20.60 26.76 23.36
N LEU A 465 -20.35 26.25 22.15
CA LEU A 465 -20.41 27.05 20.92
C LEU A 465 -21.84 27.57 20.65
N PHE A 466 -22.85 26.74 20.89
CA PHE A 466 -24.26 27.16 20.80
C PHE A 466 -24.57 28.28 21.79
N GLY A 467 -24.15 28.14 23.06
CA GLY A 467 -24.31 29.19 24.07
C GLY A 467 -23.60 30.48 23.69
N TYR A 468 -22.36 30.37 23.17
CA TYR A 468 -21.60 31.52 22.69
C TYR A 468 -22.32 32.27 21.55
N MET A 469 -22.86 31.54 20.57
CA MET A 469 -23.65 32.14 19.49
C MET A 469 -24.89 32.84 20.01
N VAL A 470 -25.63 32.24 20.95
CA VAL A 470 -26.81 32.86 21.58
C VAL A 470 -26.43 34.14 22.33
N CYS A 471 -25.37 34.11 23.15
CA CYS A 471 -24.87 35.29 23.84
C CYS A 471 -24.47 36.41 22.87
N LEU A 472 -23.78 36.07 21.78
CA LEU A 472 -23.39 37.03 20.76
C LEU A 472 -24.60 37.67 20.08
N HIS A 473 -25.62 36.87 19.74
CA HIS A 473 -26.88 37.40 19.18
C HIS A 473 -27.59 38.30 20.17
N LEU A 474 -27.68 37.93 21.45
CA LEU A 474 -28.27 38.77 22.49
C LEU A 474 -27.50 40.08 22.67
N LEU A 475 -26.16 40.06 22.59
CA LEU A 475 -25.32 41.24 22.68
C LEU A 475 -25.54 42.17 21.49
N VAL A 476 -25.55 41.64 20.27
CA VAL A 476 -25.81 42.42 19.04
C VAL A 476 -27.23 42.98 19.04
N SER A 477 -28.24 42.16 19.39
CA SER A 477 -29.62 42.62 19.53
C SER A 477 -29.78 43.66 20.64
N GLY A 478 -29.08 43.52 21.76
CA GLY A 478 -29.06 44.51 22.84
C GLY A 478 -28.38 45.82 22.43
N ALA A 479 -27.26 45.75 21.71
CA ALA A 479 -26.58 46.93 21.17
C ALA A 479 -27.45 47.65 20.13
N MET A 480 -28.12 46.90 19.26
CA MET A 480 -29.09 47.43 18.30
C MET A 480 -30.31 48.05 19.00
N TYR A 481 -30.83 47.42 20.06
CA TYR A 481 -31.94 47.93 20.85
C TYR A 481 -31.56 49.24 21.57
N ALA A 482 -30.39 49.27 22.20
CA ALA A 482 -29.86 50.46 22.87
C ALA A 482 -29.61 51.61 21.87
N ALA A 483 -29.06 51.30 20.69
CA ALA A 483 -28.89 52.27 19.62
C ALA A 483 -30.24 52.79 19.09
N SER A 484 -31.27 51.95 19.03
CA SER A 484 -32.61 52.36 18.57
C SER A 484 -33.36 53.23 19.58
N HIS A 485 -33.09 53.10 20.88
CA HIS A 485 -33.74 53.87 21.95
C HIS A 485 -33.02 55.18 22.31
N HIS A 486 -31.79 55.37 21.82
CA HIS A 486 -31.00 56.60 22.01
C HIS A 486 -30.95 57.48 20.75
N CYS A 487 -31.86 57.29 19.79
CA CYS A 487 -32.09 58.18 18.65
C CYS A 487 -33.43 58.91 18.77
#